data_AF-A0A7V9NVH2-F1
#
_entry.id   AF-A0A7V9NVH2-F1
#
_cell.length_a   1.000
_cell.length_b   1.000
_cell.length_c   1.000
_cell.angle_alpha   90.00
_cell.angle_beta   90.00
_cell.angle_gamma   90.00
#
_symmetry.space_group_name_H-M   'P 1'
#
loop_
_entity.id
_entity.type
_entity.pdbx_description
1 polymer ?
#
loop_
_entity_poly.entity_id
_entity_poly.type
_entity_poly.pdbx_seq_one_letter_code
_entity_poly.pdbx_strand_id
1 'polypeptide(L)'
;MSGKVDTPGVQRMRGEGAQIVEVLPTAQYDEEHIPGALNIPLSKLTADGVAELDRDRPVIVYCFDFQCDMSPRAAHRFEQLGFTDVYDYVEGIAAWLAFGLPVEGTVRDDDRIGSITRAADTCSIDATVGDLGDHPVADLWVAVDENGVVHGEVRATVAGLPPATPIAQVLHSGAVTARPSMRVRELAEKFDEGFLSHVLVTHLDGTLVGIVERGDPLRQ
;
A
#
# COMPACT_ATOMS: atom_id res chain seq x y z
N MET A 1 15.87 16.43 -17.27
CA MET A 1 15.92 16.17 -15.81
C MET A 1 14.67 15.35 -15.55
N SER A 2 14.84 14.08 -15.20
CA SER A 2 13.72 13.17 -14.98
C SER A 2 12.83 13.68 -13.85
N GLY A 3 11.52 13.60 -14.06
CA GLY A 3 10.55 13.90 -13.01
C GLY A 3 10.57 12.85 -11.91
N LYS A 4 10.02 13.16 -10.75
CA LYS A 4 9.66 12.17 -9.73
C LYS A 4 8.16 11.96 -9.77
N VAL A 5 7.71 10.74 -9.53
CA VAL A 5 6.29 10.40 -9.47
C VAL A 5 6.03 9.53 -8.25
N ASP A 6 4.89 9.74 -7.60
CA ASP A 6 4.39 8.97 -6.46
C ASP A 6 3.42 7.87 -6.95
N THR A 7 2.99 6.99 -6.05
CA THR A 7 2.08 5.89 -6.42
C THR A 7 0.80 6.38 -7.14
N PRO A 8 0.08 7.41 -6.65
CA PRO A 8 -1.11 7.95 -7.36
C PRO A 8 -0.77 8.53 -8.74
N GLY A 9 0.39 9.17 -8.87
CA GLY A 9 0.91 9.67 -10.14
C GLY A 9 1.17 8.54 -11.14
N VAL A 10 1.75 7.42 -10.70
CA VAL A 10 1.96 6.23 -11.55
C VAL A 10 0.62 5.70 -12.06
N GLN A 11 -0.38 5.54 -11.19
CA GLN A 11 -1.70 5.04 -11.59
C GLN A 11 -2.35 5.95 -12.65
N ARG A 12 -2.32 7.26 -12.44
CA ARG A 12 -2.86 8.25 -13.39
C ARG A 12 -2.15 8.17 -14.73
N MET A 13 -0.83 8.29 -14.73
CA MET A 13 -0.02 8.33 -15.95
C MET A 13 -0.07 7.01 -16.72
N ARG A 14 -0.14 5.86 -16.03
CA ARG A 14 -0.39 4.56 -16.65
C ARG A 14 -1.73 4.55 -17.40
N GLY A 15 -2.79 5.10 -16.80
CA GLY A 15 -4.09 5.26 -17.45
C GLY A 15 -4.07 6.20 -18.66
N GLU A 16 -3.14 7.16 -18.68
CA GLU A 16 -2.89 8.09 -19.77
C GLU A 16 -1.93 7.53 -20.83
N GLY A 17 -1.46 6.28 -20.67
CA GLY A 17 -0.62 5.59 -21.65
C GLY A 17 0.89 5.69 -21.41
N ALA A 18 1.34 6.08 -20.23
CA ALA A 18 2.75 5.95 -19.87
C ALA A 18 3.22 4.48 -19.93
N GLN A 19 4.47 4.28 -20.32
CA GLN A 19 5.13 2.98 -20.33
C GLN A 19 5.83 2.78 -18.98
N ILE A 20 5.55 1.68 -18.31
CA ILE A 20 6.21 1.36 -17.04
C ILE A 20 7.37 0.41 -17.31
N VAL A 21 8.55 0.71 -16.77
CA VAL A 21 9.77 -0.09 -16.94
C VAL A 21 10.32 -0.47 -15.57
N GLU A 22 10.43 -1.77 -15.35
CA GLU A 22 11.12 -2.34 -14.20
C GLU A 22 12.59 -2.60 -14.53
N VAL A 23 13.49 -2.12 -13.68
CA VAL A 23 14.94 -2.25 -13.92
C VAL A 23 15.64 -3.27 -13.02
N LEU A 24 14.86 -4.02 -12.23
CA LEU A 24 15.34 -5.15 -11.44
C LEU A 24 15.70 -6.35 -12.33
N PRO A 25 16.51 -7.30 -11.82
CA PRO A 25 16.78 -8.57 -12.50
C PRO A 25 15.49 -9.31 -12.87
N THR A 26 15.49 -10.01 -14.01
CA THR A 26 14.32 -10.74 -14.53
C THR A 26 13.70 -11.70 -13.52
N ALA A 27 14.49 -12.35 -12.69
CA ALA A 27 13.96 -13.24 -11.65
C ALA A 27 13.06 -12.52 -10.62
N GLN A 28 13.31 -11.25 -10.31
CA GLN A 28 12.47 -10.47 -9.40
C GLN A 28 11.20 -10.00 -10.10
N TYR A 29 11.31 -9.56 -11.35
CA TYR A 29 10.15 -9.24 -12.18
C TYR A 29 9.22 -10.45 -12.36
N ASP A 30 9.77 -11.63 -12.67
CA ASP A 30 9.00 -12.87 -12.82
C ASP A 30 8.28 -13.28 -11.51
N GLU A 31 8.88 -12.96 -10.36
CA GLU A 31 8.25 -13.17 -9.06
C GLU A 31 7.02 -12.27 -8.91
N GLU A 32 7.19 -10.96 -9.10
CA GLU A 32 6.14 -9.96 -8.96
C GLU A 32 6.53 -8.61 -9.61
N HIS A 33 5.61 -8.04 -10.39
CA HIS A 33 5.79 -6.75 -11.05
C HIS A 33 4.49 -5.95 -11.18
N ILE A 34 4.61 -4.65 -11.49
CA ILE A 34 3.46 -3.77 -11.76
C ILE A 34 2.79 -4.21 -13.08
N PRO A 35 1.45 -4.31 -13.15
CA PRO A 35 0.79 -4.89 -14.32
C PRO A 35 1.04 -4.13 -15.62
N GLY A 36 1.54 -4.84 -16.63
CA GLY A 36 1.94 -4.29 -17.92
C GLY A 36 3.29 -3.60 -17.93
N ALA A 37 4.08 -3.69 -16.85
CA ALA A 37 5.46 -3.21 -16.85
C ALA A 37 6.34 -4.05 -17.77
N LEU A 38 7.33 -3.41 -18.40
CA LEU A 38 8.35 -4.07 -19.20
C LEU A 38 9.61 -4.30 -18.36
N ASN A 39 10.16 -5.51 -18.36
CA ASN A 39 11.43 -5.79 -17.69
C ASN A 39 12.63 -5.40 -18.57
N ILE A 40 13.31 -4.32 -18.21
CA ILE A 40 14.58 -3.92 -18.82
C ILE A 40 15.59 -3.76 -17.69
N PRO A 41 16.26 -4.85 -17.26
CA PRO A 41 17.23 -4.79 -16.18
C PRO A 41 18.26 -3.68 -16.44
N LEU A 42 18.69 -2.96 -15.40
CA LEU A 42 19.63 -1.84 -15.55
C LEU A 42 20.91 -2.23 -16.34
N SER A 43 21.38 -3.47 -16.18
CA SER A 43 22.53 -4.02 -16.91
C SER A 43 22.31 -4.20 -18.42
N LYS A 44 21.05 -4.25 -18.86
CA LYS A 44 20.62 -4.40 -20.25
C LYS A 44 20.08 -3.10 -20.85
N LEU A 45 20.16 -1.98 -20.12
CA LEU A 45 19.64 -0.68 -20.54
C LEU A 45 20.55 0.00 -21.58
N THR A 46 20.47 -0.52 -22.81
CA THR A 46 21.19 -0.08 -24.01
C THR A 46 20.21 0.46 -25.05
N ALA A 47 20.73 1.01 -26.15
CA ALA A 47 19.88 1.46 -27.27
C ALA A 47 19.01 0.32 -27.84
N ASP A 48 19.56 -0.89 -27.92
CA ASP A 48 18.81 -2.07 -28.37
C ASP A 48 17.80 -2.54 -27.32
N GLY A 49 18.17 -2.47 -26.03
CA GLY A 49 17.30 -2.88 -24.92
C GLY A 49 16.04 -2.03 -24.77
N VAL A 50 16.02 -0.83 -25.35
CA VAL A 50 14.87 0.09 -25.34
C VAL A 50 14.23 0.26 -26.72
N ALA A 51 14.62 -0.56 -27.70
CA ALA A 51 14.20 -0.38 -29.09
C ALA A 51 12.68 -0.56 -29.30
N GLU A 52 12.01 -1.32 -28.44
CA GLU A 52 10.57 -1.57 -28.50
C GLU A 52 9.73 -0.51 -27.79
N LEU A 53 10.37 0.40 -27.04
CA LEU A 53 9.68 1.49 -26.36
C LEU A 53 9.37 2.63 -27.32
N ASP A 54 8.16 3.15 -27.20
CA ASP A 54 7.75 4.37 -27.90
C ASP A 54 8.43 5.58 -27.26
N ARG A 55 9.14 6.38 -28.05
CA ARG A 55 9.91 7.53 -27.58
C ARG A 55 9.05 8.76 -27.34
N ASP A 56 7.85 8.80 -27.88
CA ASP A 56 6.90 9.91 -27.75
C ASP A 56 5.96 9.73 -26.54
N ARG A 57 6.05 8.58 -25.86
CA ARG A 57 5.27 8.26 -24.67
C ARG A 57 6.09 8.43 -23.39
N PRO A 58 5.49 8.92 -22.29
CA PRO A 58 6.16 9.01 -21.00
C PRO A 58 6.68 7.64 -20.56
N VAL A 59 7.88 7.60 -19.98
CA VAL A 59 8.47 6.39 -19.38
C VAL A 59 8.56 6.57 -17.87
N ILE A 60 7.92 5.68 -17.13
CA ILE A 60 8.05 5.59 -15.68
C ILE A 60 8.99 4.44 -15.37
N VAL A 61 10.08 4.71 -14.67
CA VAL A 61 11.07 3.72 -14.29
C VAL A 61 10.98 3.46 -12.80
N TYR A 62 11.01 2.19 -12.39
CA TYR A 62 10.96 1.82 -10.98
C TYR A 62 11.91 0.68 -10.64
N CYS A 63 12.26 0.62 -9.36
CA CYS A 63 13.01 -0.45 -8.72
C CYS A 63 12.22 -0.95 -7.49
N PHE A 64 12.88 -1.62 -6.55
CA PHE A 64 12.23 -2.24 -5.42
C PHE A 64 11.59 -1.21 -4.46
N ASP A 65 12.39 -0.27 -3.95
CA ASP A 65 11.98 0.73 -2.97
C ASP A 65 12.87 1.99 -3.01
N PHE A 66 12.65 2.91 -2.07
CA PHE A 66 13.41 4.16 -1.92
C PHE A 66 14.90 3.97 -1.57
N GLN A 67 15.31 2.77 -1.14
CA GLN A 67 16.71 2.45 -0.87
C GLN A 67 17.44 1.95 -2.12
N CYS A 68 16.69 1.53 -3.15
CA CYS A 68 17.27 1.12 -4.42
C CYS A 68 17.79 2.32 -5.23
N ASP A 69 19.04 2.25 -5.68
CA ASP A 69 19.66 3.27 -6.53
C ASP A 69 19.48 3.02 -8.04
N MET A 70 18.86 1.90 -8.45
CA MET A 70 18.79 1.51 -9.86
C MET A 70 17.82 2.37 -10.67
N SER A 71 16.66 2.75 -10.13
CA SER A 71 15.68 3.55 -10.86
C SER A 71 16.16 4.97 -11.20
N PRO A 72 16.81 5.75 -10.30
CA PRO A 72 17.35 7.05 -10.70
C PRO A 72 18.48 6.94 -11.73
N ARG A 73 19.31 5.89 -11.63
CA ARG A 73 20.37 5.61 -12.62
C ARG A 73 19.79 5.26 -13.99
N ALA A 74 18.74 4.45 -14.00
CA ALA A 74 18.03 4.09 -15.21
C ALA A 74 17.31 5.29 -15.84
N ALA A 75 16.62 6.11 -15.04
CA ALA A 75 15.96 7.32 -15.52
C ALA A 75 16.95 8.23 -16.26
N HIS A 76 18.12 8.49 -15.66
CA HIS A 76 19.17 9.27 -16.34
C HIS A 76 19.69 8.58 -17.62
N ARG A 77 19.81 7.25 -17.62
CA ARG A 77 20.24 6.50 -18.81
C ARG A 77 19.20 6.56 -19.93
N PHE A 78 17.91 6.55 -19.63
CA PHE A 78 16.83 6.78 -20.59
C PHE A 78 16.95 8.16 -21.25
N GLU A 79 17.24 9.21 -20.48
CA GLU A 79 17.49 10.55 -21.03
C GLU A 79 18.67 10.55 -22.01
N GLN A 80 19.79 9.90 -21.64
CA GLN A 80 20.97 9.77 -22.51
C GLN A 80 20.66 8.99 -23.80
N LEU A 81 19.70 8.07 -23.76
CA LEU A 81 19.25 7.29 -24.91
C LEU A 81 18.20 8.06 -25.75
N GLY A 82 17.88 9.30 -25.39
CA GLY A 82 17.03 10.21 -26.17
C GLY A 82 15.55 10.19 -25.81
N PHE A 83 15.17 9.63 -24.65
CA PHE A 83 13.82 9.79 -24.11
C PHE A 83 13.70 11.16 -23.44
N THR A 84 12.61 11.87 -23.70
CA THR A 84 12.45 13.26 -23.26
C THR A 84 11.51 13.42 -22.07
N ASP A 85 10.62 12.45 -21.85
CA ASP A 85 9.63 12.46 -20.79
C ASP A 85 9.79 11.21 -19.91
N VAL A 86 10.64 11.33 -18.88
CA VAL A 86 11.09 10.21 -18.03
C VAL A 86 10.82 10.53 -16.57
N TYR A 87 10.24 9.58 -15.83
CA TYR A 87 9.88 9.72 -14.43
C TYR A 87 10.48 8.59 -13.60
N ASP A 88 11.08 8.94 -12.47
CA ASP A 88 11.55 8.01 -11.46
C ASP A 88 10.45 7.79 -10.40
N TYR A 89 9.93 6.56 -10.33
CA TYR A 89 9.03 6.13 -9.27
C TYR A 89 9.84 5.63 -8.09
N VAL A 90 10.27 6.59 -7.25
CA VAL A 90 11.22 6.38 -6.15
C VAL A 90 10.71 5.38 -5.10
N GLU A 91 9.40 5.36 -4.86
CA GLU A 91 8.82 4.48 -3.83
C GLU A 91 8.82 3.00 -4.26
N GLY A 92 8.95 2.74 -5.57
CA GLY A 92 9.12 1.42 -6.14
C GLY A 92 7.91 0.50 -5.99
N ILE A 93 8.12 -0.78 -6.35
CA ILE A 93 7.08 -1.80 -6.21
C ILE A 93 6.69 -2.03 -4.74
N ALA A 94 7.58 -1.79 -3.79
CA ALA A 94 7.28 -1.92 -2.36
C ALA A 94 6.12 -1.02 -1.93
N ALA A 95 6.08 0.24 -2.39
CA ALA A 95 4.94 1.12 -2.11
C ALA A 95 3.68 0.71 -2.89
N TRP A 96 3.82 0.30 -4.15
CA TRP A 96 2.71 -0.21 -4.95
C TRP A 96 1.98 -1.36 -4.24
N LEU A 97 2.77 -2.31 -3.71
CA LEU A 97 2.31 -3.40 -2.87
C LEU A 97 1.71 -2.91 -1.55
N ALA A 98 2.35 -1.96 -0.87
CA ALA A 98 1.85 -1.39 0.38
C ALA A 98 0.48 -0.69 0.21
N PHE A 99 0.16 -0.20 -0.99
CA PHE A 99 -1.16 0.29 -1.34
C PHE A 99 -2.16 -0.83 -1.72
N GLY A 100 -1.74 -2.10 -1.72
CA GLY A 100 -2.59 -3.24 -2.09
C GLY A 100 -3.01 -3.23 -3.55
N LEU A 101 -2.19 -2.61 -4.41
CA LEU A 101 -2.49 -2.51 -5.84
C LEU A 101 -2.22 -3.83 -6.57
N PRO A 102 -2.93 -4.11 -7.68
CA PRO A 102 -2.78 -5.37 -8.42
C PRO A 102 -1.37 -5.54 -8.97
N VAL A 103 -0.92 -6.80 -9.08
CA VAL A 103 0.40 -7.18 -9.60
C VAL A 103 0.30 -8.35 -10.58
N GLU A 104 1.34 -8.54 -11.39
CA GLU A 104 1.52 -9.69 -12.26
C GLU A 104 2.75 -10.49 -11.78
N GLY A 105 2.75 -11.81 -11.95
CA GLY A 105 3.87 -12.65 -11.50
C GLY A 105 3.45 -14.04 -11.04
N THR A 106 4.34 -14.69 -10.29
CA THR A 106 4.09 -16.04 -9.72
C THR A 106 3.43 -15.99 -8.35
N VAL A 107 3.56 -14.85 -7.66
CA VAL A 107 2.90 -14.58 -6.39
C VAL A 107 1.41 -14.35 -6.60
N ARG A 108 0.56 -14.95 -5.76
CA ARG A 108 -0.90 -14.75 -5.82
C ARG A 108 -1.36 -13.65 -4.86
N ASP A 109 -2.35 -12.87 -5.29
CA ASP A 109 -2.99 -11.84 -4.46
C ASP A 109 -3.72 -12.43 -3.25
N ASP A 110 -4.28 -13.63 -3.37
CA ASP A 110 -4.97 -14.34 -2.28
C ASP A 110 -4.03 -14.72 -1.11
N ASP A 111 -2.70 -14.63 -1.30
CA ASP A 111 -1.71 -14.86 -0.25
C ASP A 111 -1.49 -13.62 0.64
N ARG A 112 -2.16 -12.50 0.36
CA ARG A 112 -1.97 -11.20 1.02
C ARG A 112 -3.16 -10.83 1.89
N ILE A 113 -2.90 -10.17 3.02
CA ILE A 113 -3.96 -9.84 3.99
C ILE A 113 -5.01 -8.87 3.43
N GLY A 114 -4.66 -8.08 2.42
CA GLY A 114 -5.61 -7.21 1.70
C GLY A 114 -6.79 -7.98 1.10
N SER A 115 -6.60 -9.23 0.68
CA SER A 115 -7.65 -10.06 0.07
C SER A 115 -8.67 -10.62 1.09
N ILE A 116 -8.28 -10.69 2.36
CA ILE A 116 -9.11 -11.20 3.47
C ILE A 116 -9.57 -10.09 4.41
N THR A 117 -9.21 -8.83 4.12
CA THR A 117 -9.59 -7.68 4.95
C THR A 117 -11.09 -7.46 4.91
N ARG A 118 -11.71 -7.27 6.08
CA ARG A 118 -13.11 -6.87 6.21
C ARG A 118 -13.24 -5.40 6.58
N ALA A 119 -14.40 -4.81 6.28
CA ALA A 119 -14.72 -3.48 6.75
C ALA A 119 -14.67 -3.42 8.29
N ALA A 120 -14.12 -2.34 8.82
CA ALA A 120 -14.16 -2.03 10.24
C ALA A 120 -15.24 -0.98 10.50
N ASP A 121 -15.86 -1.03 11.68
CA ASP A 121 -16.72 0.06 12.14
C ASP A 121 -15.86 1.29 12.45
N THR A 122 -16.25 2.45 11.93
CA THR A 122 -15.44 3.68 12.01
C THR A 122 -16.20 4.82 12.66
N CYS A 123 -15.49 5.64 13.42
CA CYS A 123 -16.00 6.89 13.99
C CYS A 123 -15.05 8.04 13.68
N SER A 124 -15.56 9.28 13.69
CA SER A 124 -14.69 10.45 13.59
C SER A 124 -13.89 10.64 14.87
N ILE A 125 -12.61 11.00 14.75
CA ILE A 125 -11.77 11.38 15.88
C ILE A 125 -12.29 12.63 16.62
N ASP A 126 -13.05 13.48 15.92
CA ASP A 126 -13.65 14.71 16.45
C ASP A 126 -15.06 14.49 17.06
N ALA A 127 -15.57 13.26 17.01
CA ALA A 127 -16.86 12.92 17.60
C ALA A 127 -16.82 12.83 19.13
N THR A 128 -17.99 12.68 19.76
CA THR A 128 -18.12 12.31 21.17
C THR A 128 -18.64 10.88 21.34
N VAL A 129 -18.54 10.34 22.56
CA VAL A 129 -19.09 9.01 22.92
C VAL A 129 -20.59 8.92 22.59
N GLY A 130 -21.34 10.00 22.74
CA GLY A 130 -22.77 10.04 22.42
C GLY A 130 -23.08 9.89 20.93
N ASP A 131 -22.16 10.29 20.04
CA ASP A 131 -22.34 10.17 18.59
C ASP A 131 -22.22 8.73 18.09
N LEU A 132 -21.63 7.83 18.89
CA LEU A 132 -21.55 6.40 18.59
C LEU A 132 -22.91 5.69 18.71
N GLY A 133 -23.89 6.33 19.35
CA GLY A 133 -25.26 5.84 19.49
C GLY A 133 -25.41 4.65 20.45
N ASP A 134 -26.58 4.00 20.38
CA ASP A 134 -26.95 2.84 21.22
C ASP A 134 -26.44 1.51 20.67
N HIS A 135 -25.68 1.51 19.56
CA HIS A 135 -24.92 0.33 19.20
C HIS A 135 -23.94 0.11 20.35
N PRO A 136 -24.10 -0.93 21.19
CA PRO A 136 -23.09 -1.23 22.21
C PRO A 136 -21.82 -1.38 21.40
N VAL A 137 -20.90 -0.43 21.58
CA VAL A 137 -19.69 -0.23 20.78
C VAL A 137 -19.28 -1.61 20.27
N ALA A 138 -19.56 -1.93 18.99
CA ALA A 138 -19.07 -3.15 18.37
C ALA A 138 -17.65 -3.32 18.88
N ASP A 139 -17.25 -4.51 19.35
CA ASP A 139 -16.17 -4.72 20.34
C ASP A 139 -14.89 -3.87 20.11
N LEU A 140 -14.69 -3.42 18.87
CA LEU A 140 -13.83 -2.31 18.47
C LEU A 140 -14.47 -1.35 17.44
N TRP A 141 -14.28 -0.03 17.62
CA TRP A 141 -14.40 1.00 16.57
C TRP A 141 -13.02 1.57 16.23
N VAL A 142 -12.81 1.94 14.97
CA VAL A 142 -11.60 2.62 14.50
C VAL A 142 -11.88 4.12 14.37
N ALA A 143 -11.15 4.94 15.12
CA ALA A 143 -11.26 6.39 14.99
C ALA A 143 -10.43 6.87 13.80
N VAL A 144 -11.07 7.59 12.89
CA VAL A 144 -10.46 8.14 11.68
C VAL A 144 -10.72 9.64 11.56
N ASP A 145 -9.87 10.36 10.82
CA ASP A 145 -10.15 11.75 10.44
C ASP A 145 -10.95 11.85 9.13
N GLU A 146 -11.16 13.08 8.66
CA GLU A 146 -11.88 13.38 7.41
C GLU A 146 -11.24 12.76 6.15
N ASN A 147 -9.96 12.42 6.19
CA ASN A 147 -9.23 11.77 5.10
C ASN A 147 -9.21 10.24 5.27
N GLY A 148 -9.83 9.70 6.33
CA GLY A 148 -9.85 8.27 6.63
C GLY A 148 -8.55 7.77 7.27
N VAL A 149 -7.65 8.65 7.72
CA VAL A 149 -6.41 8.25 8.40
C VAL A 149 -6.75 7.74 9.79
N VAL A 150 -6.17 6.60 10.16
CA VAL A 150 -6.38 5.98 11.47
C VAL A 150 -5.64 6.73 12.57
N HIS A 151 -6.37 7.14 13.60
CA HIS A 151 -5.80 7.75 14.81
C HIS A 151 -5.73 6.77 15.97
N GLY A 152 -6.60 5.75 16.00
CA GLY A 152 -6.55 4.69 16.99
C GLY A 152 -7.87 3.93 17.13
N GLU A 153 -8.02 3.29 18.29
CA GLU A 153 -9.11 2.37 18.59
C GLU A 153 -9.99 2.89 19.72
N VAL A 154 -11.30 2.67 19.62
CA VAL A 154 -12.27 2.92 20.68
C VAL A 154 -12.92 1.59 21.05
N ARG A 155 -12.82 1.20 22.32
CA ARG A 155 -13.29 -0.10 22.82
C ARG A 155 -14.58 0.04 23.59
N ALA A 156 -15.31 -1.06 23.77
CA ALA A 156 -16.60 -1.07 24.47
C ALA A 156 -16.58 -0.57 25.92
N THR A 157 -15.41 -0.45 26.54
CA THR A 157 -15.24 0.16 27.86
C THR A 157 -15.71 1.62 27.92
N VAL A 158 -15.93 2.31 26.80
CA VAL A 158 -16.42 3.70 26.76
C VAL A 158 -17.93 3.84 26.94
N ALA A 159 -18.71 2.77 26.82
CA ALA A 159 -20.18 2.83 26.85
C ALA A 159 -20.78 3.38 28.16
N GLY A 160 -20.01 3.42 29.25
CA GLY A 160 -20.43 4.00 30.55
C GLY A 160 -20.01 5.46 30.77
N LEU A 161 -19.32 6.09 29.81
CA LEU A 161 -18.81 7.45 29.95
C LEU A 161 -19.88 8.49 29.59
N PRO A 162 -19.75 9.74 30.08
CA PRO A 162 -20.65 10.82 29.70
C PRO A 162 -20.75 10.99 28.17
N PRO A 163 -21.95 11.16 27.58
CA PRO A 163 -22.11 11.29 26.12
C PRO A 163 -21.33 12.45 25.49
N ALA A 164 -21.03 13.50 26.26
CA ALA A 164 -20.22 14.63 25.82
C ALA A 164 -18.69 14.38 25.84
N THR A 165 -18.25 13.20 26.28
CA THR A 165 -16.82 12.84 26.32
C THR A 165 -16.27 12.77 24.90
N PRO A 166 -15.23 13.55 24.53
CA PRO A 166 -14.63 13.47 23.20
C PRO A 166 -13.94 12.14 22.95
N ILE A 167 -14.05 11.61 21.72
CA ILE A 167 -13.39 10.35 21.31
C ILE A 167 -11.87 10.43 21.49
N ALA A 168 -11.26 11.58 21.16
CA ALA A 168 -9.84 11.82 21.36
C ALA A 168 -9.34 11.60 22.81
N GLN A 169 -10.21 11.69 23.82
CA GLN A 169 -9.83 11.47 25.24
C GLN A 169 -9.86 9.99 25.67
N VAL A 170 -10.56 9.15 24.90
CA VAL A 170 -10.79 7.73 25.23
C VAL A 170 -10.10 6.78 24.25
N LEU A 171 -9.37 7.35 23.29
CA LEU A 171 -8.67 6.66 22.23
C LEU A 171 -7.53 5.79 22.79
N HIS A 172 -7.53 4.52 22.41
CA HIS A 172 -6.36 3.68 22.63
C HIS A 172 -5.35 3.93 21.52
N SER A 173 -4.36 4.78 21.83
CA SER A 173 -3.24 5.09 20.93
C SER A 173 -2.24 3.93 20.97
N GLY A 174 -2.27 3.07 19.96
CA GLY A 174 -1.42 1.87 19.91
C GLY A 174 -1.90 0.78 18.97
N ALA A 175 -2.84 1.09 18.07
CA ALA A 175 -3.35 0.14 17.09
C ALA A 175 -2.19 -0.39 16.24
N VAL A 176 -1.98 -1.71 16.27
CA VAL A 176 -1.00 -2.32 15.38
C VAL A 176 -1.59 -2.32 13.98
N THR A 177 -0.82 -1.75 13.06
CA THR A 177 -1.20 -1.70 11.66
C THR A 177 -0.36 -2.65 10.82
N ALA A 178 -0.97 -3.17 9.76
CA ALA A 178 -0.29 -3.91 8.71
C ALA A 178 -0.63 -3.30 7.34
N ARG A 179 0.20 -3.60 6.35
CA ARG A 179 -0.06 -3.23 4.96
C ARG A 179 -0.85 -4.33 4.27
N PRO A 180 -1.74 -4.00 3.32
CA PRO A 180 -2.43 -4.96 2.46
C PRO A 180 -1.51 -6.04 1.87
N SER A 181 -0.26 -5.68 1.56
CA SER A 181 0.74 -6.59 1.00
C SER A 181 1.32 -7.61 1.97
N MET A 182 1.15 -7.47 3.28
CA MET A 182 1.64 -8.45 4.24
C MET A 182 1.09 -9.84 3.90
N ARG A 183 1.92 -10.88 4.04
CA ARG A 183 1.49 -12.24 3.75
C ARG A 183 0.55 -12.76 4.82
N VAL A 184 -0.48 -13.49 4.42
CA VAL A 184 -1.43 -14.14 5.35
C VAL A 184 -0.68 -15.03 6.36
N ARG A 185 0.31 -15.80 5.91
CA ARG A 185 1.16 -16.63 6.79
C ARG A 185 1.92 -15.83 7.85
N GLU A 186 2.42 -14.65 7.48
CA GLU A 186 3.18 -13.79 8.38
C GLU A 186 2.26 -13.19 9.45
N LEU A 187 1.03 -12.82 9.07
CA LEU A 187 0.03 -12.38 10.04
C LEU A 187 -0.40 -13.52 10.98
N ALA A 188 -0.56 -14.74 10.46
CA ALA A 188 -0.91 -15.91 11.27
C ALA A 188 0.13 -16.20 12.36
N GLU A 189 1.43 -16.13 12.01
CA GLU A 189 2.53 -16.27 12.96
C GLU A 189 2.44 -15.21 14.09
N LYS A 190 2.16 -13.94 13.74
CA LYS A 190 1.98 -12.86 14.72
C LYS A 190 0.79 -13.08 15.65
N PHE A 191 -0.30 -13.67 15.16
CA PHE A 191 -1.45 -14.04 16.00
C PHE A 191 -1.12 -15.22 16.94
N ASP A 192 -0.34 -16.19 16.49
CA ASP A 192 0.00 -17.38 17.27
C ASP A 192 1.00 -17.11 18.39
N GLU A 193 1.91 -16.15 18.20
CA GLU A 193 2.79 -15.67 19.27
C GLU A 193 2.04 -14.95 20.41
N GLY A 194 0.72 -14.72 20.25
CA GLY A 194 -0.17 -14.24 21.30
C GLY A 194 -0.15 -12.72 21.49
N PHE A 195 0.48 -11.97 20.60
CA PHE A 195 0.63 -10.53 20.71
C PHE A 195 -0.60 -9.73 20.27
N LEU A 196 -1.46 -10.30 19.43
CA LEU A 196 -2.55 -9.57 18.76
C LEU A 196 -3.81 -10.44 18.64
N SER A 197 -4.99 -9.84 18.87
CA SER A 197 -6.29 -10.46 18.52
C SER A 197 -6.79 -10.02 17.15
N HIS A 198 -6.31 -8.88 16.67
CA HIS A 198 -6.63 -8.28 15.38
C HIS A 198 -5.49 -7.35 14.93
N VAL A 199 -5.58 -6.91 13.68
CA VAL A 199 -4.70 -5.89 13.09
C VAL A 199 -5.54 -4.96 12.21
N LEU A 200 -5.23 -3.66 12.25
CA LEU A 200 -5.79 -2.70 11.30
C LEU A 200 -4.99 -2.73 10.01
N VAL A 201 -5.66 -2.89 8.88
CA VAL A 201 -5.02 -2.87 7.56
C VAL A 201 -5.11 -1.43 7.05
N THR A 202 -3.96 -0.84 6.73
CA THR A 202 -3.85 0.57 6.31
C THR A 202 -2.94 0.71 5.10
N HIS A 203 -3.21 1.69 4.26
CA HIS A 203 -2.30 2.09 3.18
C HIS A 203 -1.05 2.80 3.75
N LEU A 204 -0.11 3.15 2.86
CA LEU A 204 1.16 3.78 3.26
C LEU A 204 0.96 5.17 3.91
N ASP A 205 -0.08 5.88 3.49
CA ASP A 205 -0.48 7.19 4.01
C ASP A 205 -1.30 7.12 5.32
N GLY A 206 -1.53 5.90 5.85
CA GLY A 206 -2.27 5.67 7.09
C GLY A 206 -3.79 5.60 6.93
N THR A 207 -4.31 5.71 5.70
CA THR A 207 -5.74 5.55 5.44
C THR A 207 -6.19 4.11 5.69
N LEU A 208 -7.37 3.96 6.28
CA LEU A 208 -7.92 2.66 6.66
C LEU A 208 -8.39 1.87 5.43
N VAL A 209 -7.92 0.63 5.33
CA VAL A 209 -8.45 -0.39 4.41
C VAL A 209 -9.50 -1.25 5.12
N GLY A 210 -9.21 -1.63 6.36
CA GLY A 210 -10.13 -2.40 7.19
C GLY A 210 -9.42 -3.10 8.34
N ILE A 211 -9.93 -4.26 8.73
CA ILE A 211 -9.44 -5.05 9.86
C ILE A 211 -9.33 -6.52 9.47
N VAL A 212 -8.38 -7.23 10.09
CA VAL A 212 -8.30 -8.69 10.08
C VAL A 212 -8.21 -9.19 11.52
N GLU A 213 -9.02 -10.17 11.87
CA GLU A 213 -9.06 -10.78 13.20
C GLU A 213 -8.52 -12.21 13.18
N ARG A 214 -8.02 -12.69 14.32
CA ARG A 214 -7.46 -14.05 14.45
C ARG A 214 -8.44 -15.17 14.05
N GLY A 215 -9.75 -14.93 14.16
CA GLY A 215 -10.80 -15.88 13.80
C GLY A 215 -11.23 -15.83 12.34
N ASP A 216 -10.73 -14.88 11.55
CA ASP A 216 -11.12 -14.75 10.15
C ASP A 216 -10.60 -15.97 9.35
N PRO A 217 -11.41 -16.52 8.44
CA PRO A 217 -11.00 -17.66 7.64
C PRO A 217 -9.84 -17.25 6.72
N LEU A 218 -8.62 -17.53 7.16
CA LEU A 218 -7.42 -17.52 6.33
C LEU A 218 -7.66 -18.62 5.29
N ARG A 219 -8.08 -18.25 4.07
CA ARG A 219 -8.29 -19.22 3.00
C ARG A 219 -6.98 -19.96 2.78
N GLN A 220 -7.01 -21.30 2.90
CA GLN A 220 -5.90 -22.20 2.60
C GLN A 220 -5.69 -22.33 1.09
#